data_AF-A0A9E4UHD9-F1
#
_entry.id   AF-A0A9E4UHD9-F1
#
_cell.length_a   1.000
_cell.length_b   1.000
_cell.length_c   1.000
_cell.angle_alpha   90.00
_cell.angle_beta   90.00
_cell.angle_gamma   90.00
#
_symmetry.space_group_name_H-M   'P 1'
#
loop_
_entity.id
_entity.type
_entity.pdbx_description
1 polymer ?
#
loop_
_entity_poly.entity_id
_entity_poly.type
_entity_poly.pdbx_seq_one_letter_code
_entity_poly.pdbx_strand_id
1 'polypeptide(L)'
;MAFQYARENREFYGRHADSDLVWWFVSADETEDHYVVRLSYSPSREFHGRLGIEQFTIAKSGQMALRRIVRQPGTVWTSRIFVGFVGALAVVLAAVGVLFVSGVLSPSPGAPVTTATSPPAAAPTSTPAAEPTSTPAAPQRVAIALIPDRPARLRSPDRSVMVDVPAGSVASGSKLIYRSLSSAEIPALPPPFRSTGKAFDLTADTTLLKPITITVEISGADILLAQEEESNIVMQHHLEGDWTQLDTRVNFSAAIATSRVDHLSIFALTVKEPPPDQMTPGSTVAATSEPYRKGVAHYRAGKYRLAIDEFDAAIKQDPNVRNYYWSRGNAHLGLTNLPEAIADYSAALGLDPENATLHHLRGSTYRRDGRFVEALSDLDEAIRLNSDYALAYNTRGDLYALLKIEKESKSDYDKACLLDSQYCR
;
A
#
# COMPACT_ATOMS: atom_id res chain seq x y z
N MET A 1 22.57 22.04 19.44
CA MET A 1 22.23 22.41 20.84
C MET A 1 21.35 21.37 21.53
N ALA A 2 20.12 21.12 21.08
CA ALA A 2 19.23 20.12 21.70
C ALA A 2 19.88 18.73 21.86
N PHE A 3 20.53 18.21 20.81
CA PHE A 3 21.27 16.94 20.88
C PHE A 3 22.42 16.93 21.89
N GLN A 4 23.16 18.03 22.00
CA GLN A 4 24.26 18.13 22.95
C GLN A 4 23.71 18.13 24.38
N TYR A 5 22.67 18.93 24.62
CA TYR A 5 22.01 19.02 25.91
C TYR A 5 21.40 17.67 26.35
N ALA A 6 20.76 16.95 25.42
CA ALA A 6 20.23 15.61 25.62
C ALA A 6 21.32 14.61 26.07
N ARG A 7 22.50 14.67 25.46
CA ARG A 7 23.64 13.78 25.76
C ARG A 7 24.31 14.09 27.10
N GLU A 8 24.41 15.37 27.46
CA GLU A 8 25.10 15.82 28.67
C GLU A 8 24.23 15.68 29.93
N ASN A 9 22.91 15.59 29.79
CA ASN A 9 21.95 15.62 30.91
C ASN A 9 21.02 14.39 30.87
N ARG A 10 21.62 13.20 31.05
CA ARG A 10 20.96 11.89 30.91
C ARG A 10 20.06 11.50 32.08
N GLU A 11 20.28 12.07 33.26
CA GLU A 11 19.46 11.91 34.46
C GLU A 11 17.96 12.23 34.22
N PHE A 12 17.69 13.06 33.23
CA PHE A 12 16.33 13.45 32.83
C PHE A 12 15.50 12.31 32.19
N TYR A 13 16.14 11.22 31.77
CA TYR A 13 15.46 10.06 31.19
C TYR A 13 15.00 9.02 32.24
N GLY A 14 15.15 9.33 33.53
CA GLY A 14 14.64 8.51 34.62
C GLY A 14 15.21 7.09 34.58
N ARG A 15 14.34 6.08 34.46
CA ARG A 15 14.74 4.66 34.39
C ARG A 15 15.71 4.33 33.24
N HIS A 16 15.83 5.22 32.25
CA HIS A 16 16.72 5.07 31.10
C HIS A 16 17.98 5.94 31.19
N ALA A 17 18.22 6.64 32.30
CA ALA A 17 19.38 7.53 32.46
C ALA A 17 20.71 6.79 32.26
N ASP A 18 20.82 5.59 32.83
CA ASP A 18 22.01 4.74 32.76
C ASP A 18 22.04 3.84 31.50
N SER A 19 20.97 3.82 30.70
CA SER A 19 20.92 3.05 29.45
C SER A 19 21.61 3.82 28.35
N ASP A 20 22.47 3.20 27.55
CA ASP A 20 22.98 3.85 26.34
C ASP A 20 21.80 4.28 25.47
N LEU A 21 21.67 5.58 25.19
CA LEU A 21 20.55 6.15 24.47
C LEU A 21 21.00 6.57 23.07
N VAL A 22 20.11 6.37 22.10
CA VAL A 22 20.21 6.92 20.75
C VAL A 22 19.12 7.95 20.60
N TRP A 23 19.43 9.06 19.94
CA TRP A 23 18.49 10.13 19.68
C TRP A 23 18.36 10.38 18.18
N TRP A 24 17.14 10.71 17.76
CA TRP A 24 16.82 11.11 16.40
C TRP A 24 16.12 12.46 16.40
N PHE A 25 16.36 13.26 15.36
CA PHE A 25 15.67 14.52 15.16
C PHE A 25 14.24 14.23 14.69
N VAL A 26 13.24 14.87 15.30
CA VAL A 26 11.82 14.71 14.94
C VAL A 26 11.31 15.95 14.21
N SER A 27 11.42 17.12 14.85
CA SER A 27 10.99 18.38 14.26
C SER A 27 11.70 19.57 14.91
N ALA A 28 11.70 20.70 14.22
CA ALA A 28 12.02 21.99 14.77
C ALA A 28 11.02 23.00 14.22
N ASP A 29 10.15 23.48 15.09
CA ASP A 29 9.18 24.53 14.78
C ASP A 29 9.73 25.87 15.26
N GLU A 30 9.60 26.91 14.44
CA GLU A 30 9.99 28.27 14.80
C GLU A 30 8.76 29.08 15.19
N THR A 31 8.82 29.74 16.35
CA THR A 31 7.86 30.75 16.79
C THR A 31 8.52 32.13 16.80
N GLU A 32 7.75 33.16 17.12
CA GLU A 32 8.24 34.54 17.19
C GLU A 32 9.49 34.64 18.08
N ASP A 33 9.45 34.01 19.26
CA ASP A 33 10.47 34.15 20.29
C ASP A 33 11.35 32.90 20.50
N HIS A 34 10.92 31.72 20.03
CA HIS A 34 11.54 30.44 20.37
C HIS A 34 11.63 29.44 19.20
N TYR A 35 12.55 28.50 19.33
CA TYR A 35 12.57 27.25 18.57
C TYR A 35 12.03 26.12 19.45
N VAL A 36 11.04 25.37 18.95
CA VAL A 36 10.51 24.16 19.59
C VAL A 36 11.09 22.95 18.86
N VAL A 37 12.10 22.33 19.45
CA VAL A 37 12.80 21.17 18.89
C VAL A 37 12.31 19.88 19.56
N ARG A 38 11.93 18.89 18.76
CA ARG A 38 11.57 17.56 19.24
C ARG A 38 12.62 16.55 18.85
N LEU A 39 13.03 15.74 19.82
CA LEU A 39 13.90 14.59 19.61
C LEU A 39 13.17 13.32 20.02
N SER A 40 13.38 12.25 19.27
CA SER A 40 13.02 10.91 19.71
C SER A 40 14.23 10.25 20.36
N TYR A 41 14.00 9.36 21.31
CA TYR A 41 15.08 8.61 21.95
C TYR A 41 14.66 7.18 22.30
N SER A 42 15.63 6.27 22.29
CA SER A 42 15.47 4.91 22.80
C SER A 42 16.80 4.31 23.30
N PRO A 43 16.74 3.26 24.14
CA PRO A 43 17.91 2.48 24.51
C PRO A 43 18.59 1.83 23.29
N SER A 44 19.92 1.86 23.23
CA SER A 44 20.76 1.49 22.08
C SER A 44 20.94 -0.02 21.88
N ARG A 45 20.21 -0.86 22.62
CA ARG A 45 20.20 -2.32 22.47
C ARG A 45 18.77 -2.78 22.19
N GLU A 46 18.57 -3.41 21.02
CA GLU A 46 17.37 -4.17 20.63
C GLU A 46 16.07 -3.71 21.30
N PHE A 47 15.79 -2.40 21.23
CA PHE A 47 14.62 -1.83 21.88
C PHE A 47 13.40 -2.01 20.96
N HIS A 48 12.68 -3.09 21.18
CA HIS A 48 11.43 -3.41 20.51
C HIS A 48 10.28 -2.76 21.29
N GLY A 49 10.02 -1.49 21.01
CA GLY A 49 9.07 -0.70 21.77
C GLY A 49 8.78 0.65 21.15
N ARG A 50 7.75 1.31 21.68
CA ARG A 50 7.39 2.67 21.27
C ARG A 50 8.47 3.64 21.76
N LEU A 51 9.01 4.45 20.85
CA LEU A 51 10.08 5.40 21.13
C LEU A 51 9.64 6.53 22.08
N GLY A 52 10.58 6.99 22.89
CA GLY A 52 10.44 8.18 23.71
C GLY A 52 10.45 9.44 22.84
N ILE A 53 9.80 10.49 23.32
CA ILE A 53 9.79 11.82 22.70
C ILE A 53 10.13 12.84 23.77
N GLU A 54 11.08 13.68 23.44
CA GLU A 54 11.53 14.81 24.24
C GLU A 54 11.36 16.09 23.43
N GLN A 55 10.97 17.16 24.11
CA GLN A 55 10.82 18.48 23.53
C GLN A 55 11.71 19.49 24.26
N PHE A 56 12.35 20.34 23.48
CA PHE A 56 13.15 21.48 23.89
C PHE A 56 12.50 22.75 23.35
N THR A 57 12.36 23.76 24.20
CA THR A 57 12.06 25.13 23.79
C THR A 57 13.31 25.95 24.01
N ILE A 58 13.89 26.48 22.94
CA ILE A 58 15.14 27.23 22.93
C ILE A 58 14.80 28.65 22.52
N ALA A 59 15.07 29.64 23.37
CA ALA A 59 14.88 31.04 23.01
C ALA A 59 15.81 31.40 21.84
N LYS A 60 15.42 32.37 21.00
CA LYS A 60 16.29 32.84 19.89
C LYS A 60 17.64 33.42 20.36
N SER A 61 17.74 33.79 21.64
CA SER A 61 19.00 34.14 22.32
C SER A 61 19.94 32.94 22.54
N GLY A 62 19.50 31.72 22.24
CA GLY A 62 20.24 30.47 22.46
C GLY A 62 20.07 29.88 23.86
N GLN A 63 19.27 30.50 24.74
CA GLN A 63 19.02 29.97 26.08
C GLN A 63 17.96 28.84 26.06
N MET A 64 18.19 27.79 26.86
CA MET A 64 17.23 26.70 27.03
C MET A 64 16.08 27.17 27.93
N ALA A 65 14.91 27.41 27.35
CA ALA A 65 13.74 27.94 28.06
C ALA A 65 12.90 26.82 28.70
N LEU A 66 12.74 25.69 28.02
CA LEU A 66 11.98 24.55 28.54
C LEU A 66 12.53 23.23 28.01
N ARG A 67 12.57 22.20 28.86
CA ARG A 67 12.86 20.82 28.49
C ARG A 67 11.80 19.92 29.10
N ARG A 68 11.23 19.01 28.30
CA ARG A 68 10.20 18.09 28.78
C ARG A 68 10.25 16.77 28.04
N ILE A 69 10.16 15.67 28.80
CA ILE A 69 9.77 14.38 28.22
C ILE A 69 8.29 14.43 27.89
N VAL A 70 7.98 14.50 26.60
CA VAL A 70 6.60 14.40 26.09
C VAL A 70 6.10 12.98 26.30
N ARG A 71 7.00 11.99 26.15
CA ARG A 71 6.68 10.58 26.26
C ARG A 71 7.91 9.73 26.57
N GLN A 72 7.78 8.77 27.48
CA GLN A 72 8.82 7.79 27.78
C GLN A 72 8.78 6.59 26.79
N PRO A 73 9.92 5.94 26.51
CA PRO A 73 9.96 4.69 25.76
C PRO A 73 9.19 3.60 26.51
N GLY A 74 8.33 2.87 25.80
CA GLY A 74 7.49 1.82 26.38
C GLY A 74 7.57 0.52 25.59
N THR A 75 7.58 -0.61 26.27
CA THR A 75 7.40 -1.92 25.63
C THR A 75 5.96 -2.05 25.14
N VAL A 76 5.77 -2.50 23.91
CA VAL A 76 4.44 -2.81 23.38
C VAL A 76 4.02 -4.12 24.02
N TRP A 77 3.27 -4.04 25.14
CA TRP A 77 2.68 -5.24 25.73
C TRP A 77 1.60 -5.75 24.78
N THR A 78 1.93 -6.79 24.01
CA THR A 78 0.96 -7.59 23.26
C THR A 78 0.00 -8.21 24.27
N SER A 79 -1.15 -7.59 24.48
CA SER A 79 -2.16 -8.10 25.39
C SER A 79 -2.79 -9.36 24.78
N ARG A 80 -2.20 -10.53 25.09
CA ARG A 80 -2.89 -11.81 24.95
C ARG A 80 -3.94 -11.88 26.06
N ILE A 81 -5.21 -11.97 25.64
CA ILE A 81 -6.40 -12.39 26.41
C ILE A 81 -7.00 -11.36 27.39
N PHE A 82 -8.16 -10.79 27.01
CA PHE A 82 -9.34 -10.81 27.88
C PHE A 82 -10.63 -10.79 27.04
N VAL A 83 -11.11 -11.98 26.69
CA VAL A 83 -12.54 -12.20 26.44
C VAL A 83 -13.21 -12.20 27.81
N GLY A 84 -14.15 -11.27 28.02
CA GLY A 84 -15.15 -11.33 29.08
C GLY A 84 -14.97 -10.35 30.22
N PHE A 85 -15.62 -9.19 30.16
CA PHE A 85 -16.41 -8.68 31.29
C PHE A 85 -17.40 -7.65 30.78
N VAL A 86 -18.60 -8.14 30.46
CA VAL A 86 -19.82 -7.34 30.53
C VAL A 86 -20.05 -7.02 32.01
N GLY A 87 -20.23 -5.73 32.32
CA GLY A 87 -20.82 -5.29 33.58
C GLY A 87 -19.86 -5.11 34.75
N ALA A 88 -19.40 -3.88 34.96
CA ALA A 88 -19.55 -3.16 36.23
C ALA A 88 -18.75 -1.85 36.22
N LEU A 89 -19.37 -0.82 36.81
CA LEU A 89 -18.72 0.31 37.47
C LEU A 89 -18.28 1.51 36.61
N ALA A 90 -19.26 2.36 36.29
CA ALA A 90 -19.05 3.81 36.21
C ALA A 90 -20.03 4.49 37.16
N VAL A 91 -19.63 4.66 38.42
CA VAL A 91 -20.29 5.53 39.40
C VAL A 91 -19.21 6.34 40.12
N VAL A 92 -19.49 7.65 40.27
CA VAL A 92 -18.80 8.70 41.06
C VAL A 92 -17.68 9.46 40.33
N LEU A 93 -17.65 10.80 40.23
CA LEU A 93 -18.58 11.95 40.34
C LEU A 93 -17.71 13.21 40.15
N ALA A 94 -18.23 14.23 39.46
CA ALA A 94 -18.07 15.67 39.76
C ALA A 94 -18.84 16.46 38.67
N ALA A 95 -20.12 16.81 38.84
CA ALA A 95 -20.71 17.82 39.73
C ALA A 95 -20.33 19.28 39.38
N VAL A 96 -21.15 19.92 38.53
CA VAL A 96 -21.69 21.30 38.67
C VAL A 96 -23.00 21.29 37.86
N GLY A 97 -24.19 21.25 38.48
CA GLY A 97 -24.99 22.43 38.89
C GLY A 97 -25.84 22.91 37.70
N VAL A 98 -27.17 23.09 37.73
CA VAL A 98 -28.15 23.36 38.78
C VAL A 98 -29.56 23.16 38.16
N LEU A 99 -30.47 22.55 38.95
CA LEU A 99 -31.95 22.65 38.99
C LEU A 99 -32.73 23.27 37.81
N PHE A 100 -33.77 22.56 37.33
CA PHE A 100 -35.14 23.12 37.36
C PHE A 100 -36.21 22.03 37.56
N VAL A 101 -37.19 22.40 38.37
CA VAL A 101 -38.18 21.60 39.08
C VAL A 101 -39.51 21.57 38.32
N SER A 102 -40.08 20.36 38.24
CA SER A 102 -41.49 19.94 38.09
C SER A 102 -42.55 20.85 37.43
N GLY A 103 -43.26 20.27 36.46
CA GLY A 103 -44.63 19.77 36.73
C GLY A 103 -45.86 20.63 36.33
N VAL A 104 -46.52 20.18 35.26
CA VAL A 104 -47.98 20.00 35.04
C VAL A 104 -48.95 21.20 35.21
N LEU A 105 -49.66 21.55 34.13
CA LEU A 105 -51.15 21.47 33.94
C LEU A 105 -51.62 22.25 32.69
N SER A 106 -52.47 21.62 31.87
CA SER A 106 -53.29 22.20 30.77
C SER A 106 -54.48 23.02 31.35
N PRO A 107 -55.31 23.80 30.59
CA PRO A 107 -56.11 23.37 29.41
C PRO A 107 -56.30 24.39 28.24
N SER A 108 -56.90 23.89 27.15
CA SER A 108 -57.28 24.47 25.82
C SER A 108 -58.48 25.47 25.85
N PRO A 109 -59.13 25.94 24.74
CA PRO A 109 -58.76 26.13 23.30
C PRO A 109 -59.17 27.51 22.70
N GLY A 110 -58.86 27.76 21.41
CA GLY A 110 -59.52 28.80 20.60
C GLY A 110 -58.98 28.95 19.17
N ALA A 111 -59.70 28.38 18.19
CA ALA A 111 -59.58 28.61 16.74
C ALA A 111 -60.40 29.86 16.32
N PRO A 112 -60.50 30.34 15.05
CA PRO A 112 -60.33 29.61 13.76
C PRO A 112 -59.63 30.39 12.62
N VAL A 113 -59.52 29.76 11.44
CA VAL A 113 -60.06 30.22 10.11
C VAL A 113 -59.57 29.29 8.97
N THR A 114 -60.51 28.50 8.45
CA THR A 114 -60.84 28.07 7.06
C THR A 114 -59.73 27.90 5.99
N THR A 115 -59.44 26.68 5.52
CA THR A 115 -60.04 25.87 4.41
C THR A 115 -59.79 26.36 2.97
N ALA A 116 -59.17 25.51 2.15
CA ALA A 116 -59.57 25.28 0.75
C ALA A 116 -59.09 23.89 0.26
N THR A 117 -59.90 23.29 -0.62
CA THR A 117 -60.08 21.85 -0.84
C THR A 117 -59.65 21.43 -2.28
N SER A 118 -58.91 20.30 -2.41
CA SER A 118 -58.93 19.26 -3.49
C SER A 118 -58.45 19.52 -4.96
N PRO A 119 -58.26 18.47 -5.82
CA PRO A 119 -57.55 17.17 -5.66
C PRO A 119 -56.69 16.78 -6.94
N PRO A 120 -56.47 15.50 -7.37
CA PRO A 120 -55.14 14.90 -7.60
C PRO A 120 -54.74 14.65 -9.09
N ALA A 121 -53.45 14.40 -9.38
CA ALA A 121 -53.03 13.86 -10.68
C ALA A 121 -51.76 12.99 -10.64
N ALA A 122 -51.92 11.82 -11.23
CA ALA A 122 -51.03 10.75 -11.71
C ALA A 122 -49.50 10.95 -11.78
N ALA A 123 -48.83 9.80 -11.55
CA ALA A 123 -47.42 9.51 -11.78
C ALA A 123 -46.93 9.77 -13.22
N PRO A 124 -45.60 9.84 -13.40
CA PRO A 124 -45.00 9.08 -14.48
C PRO A 124 -43.92 8.12 -13.97
N THR A 125 -44.08 6.87 -14.37
CA THR A 125 -43.03 5.86 -14.51
C THR A 125 -41.89 6.42 -15.36
N SER A 126 -40.68 6.50 -14.79
CA SER A 126 -39.45 6.61 -15.58
C SER A 126 -38.67 5.30 -15.44
N THR A 127 -38.67 4.57 -16.55
CA THR A 127 -37.81 3.42 -16.86
C THR A 127 -36.34 3.78 -16.60
N PRO A 128 -35.52 2.91 -15.96
CA PRO A 128 -34.09 3.18 -15.84
C PRO A 128 -33.47 3.13 -17.24
N ALA A 129 -32.90 4.25 -17.66
CA ALA A 129 -32.02 4.28 -18.81
C ALA A 129 -30.85 3.33 -18.55
N ALA A 130 -30.63 2.39 -19.48
CA ALA A 130 -29.47 1.54 -19.49
C ALA A 130 -28.19 2.40 -19.44
N GLU A 131 -27.39 2.20 -18.40
CA GLU A 131 -26.04 2.76 -18.33
C GLU A 131 -25.23 2.28 -19.54
N PRO A 132 -24.35 3.13 -20.10
CA PRO A 132 -23.63 2.80 -21.31
C PRO A 132 -22.69 1.63 -21.01
N THR A 133 -22.92 0.52 -21.73
CA THR A 133 -21.98 -0.58 -21.86
C THR A 133 -20.62 0.00 -22.23
N SER A 134 -19.66 -0.12 -21.30
CA SER A 134 -18.27 0.24 -21.54
C SER A 134 -17.78 -0.51 -22.77
N THR A 135 -17.57 0.22 -23.87
CA THR A 135 -16.95 -0.32 -25.07
C THR A 135 -15.57 -0.86 -24.66
N PRO A 136 -15.21 -2.12 -24.99
CA PRO A 136 -13.89 -2.67 -24.69
C PRO A 136 -12.80 -1.74 -25.24
N ALA A 137 -11.80 -1.43 -24.42
CA ALA A 137 -10.67 -0.60 -24.86
C ALA A 137 -10.03 -1.24 -26.10
N ALA A 138 -9.90 -0.47 -27.18
CA ALA A 138 -9.34 -0.96 -28.43
C ALA A 138 -7.87 -1.42 -28.22
N PRO A 139 -7.42 -2.48 -28.91
CA PRO A 139 -6.06 -3.00 -28.76
C PRO A 139 -5.03 -1.94 -29.16
N GLN A 140 -4.10 -1.69 -28.25
CA GLN A 140 -3.04 -0.71 -28.42
C GLN A 140 -1.87 -1.32 -29.19
N ARG A 141 -1.35 -0.59 -30.19
CA ARG A 141 -0.18 -1.00 -30.98
C ARG A 141 0.92 0.05 -30.93
N VAL A 142 2.15 -0.39 -30.71
CA VAL A 142 3.36 0.43 -30.74
C VAL A 142 4.42 -0.31 -31.51
N ALA A 143 5.27 0.40 -32.24
CA ALA A 143 6.38 -0.23 -32.93
C ALA A 143 7.63 0.65 -32.89
N ILE A 144 8.78 0.01 -32.75
CA ILE A 144 10.10 0.67 -32.73
C ILE A 144 11.00 0.08 -33.81
N ALA A 145 11.95 0.87 -34.29
CA ALA A 145 12.99 0.37 -35.19
C ALA A 145 14.03 -0.42 -34.41
N LEU A 146 14.37 -1.61 -34.91
CA LEU A 146 15.54 -2.37 -34.49
C LEU A 146 16.65 -2.11 -35.49
N ILE A 147 17.80 -1.62 -35.01
CA ILE A 147 18.98 -1.36 -35.83
C ILE A 147 20.06 -2.34 -35.34
N PRO A 148 20.74 -3.08 -36.25
CA PRO A 148 21.87 -3.92 -35.88
C PRO A 148 22.88 -3.15 -35.03
N ASP A 149 23.45 -3.84 -34.04
CA ASP A 149 24.48 -3.30 -33.13
C ASP A 149 24.08 -2.06 -32.31
N ARG A 150 22.78 -1.71 -32.25
CA ARG A 150 22.27 -0.65 -31.36
C ARG A 150 21.24 -1.22 -30.38
N PRO A 151 21.30 -0.84 -29.10
CA PRO A 151 20.25 -1.20 -28.17
C PRO A 151 18.96 -0.45 -28.50
N ALA A 152 17.82 -1.05 -28.17
CA ALA A 152 16.51 -0.44 -28.34
C ALA A 152 15.62 -0.76 -27.14
N ARG A 153 14.70 0.15 -26.80
CA ARG A 153 13.73 -0.02 -25.72
C ARG A 153 12.33 0.28 -26.23
N LEU A 154 11.43 -0.68 -26.11
CA LEU A 154 10.00 -0.49 -26.36
C LEU A 154 9.30 -0.29 -25.02
N ARG A 155 8.33 0.64 -24.98
CA ARG A 155 7.41 0.80 -23.87
C ARG A 155 5.97 0.75 -24.38
N SER A 156 5.11 -0.02 -23.74
CA SER A 156 3.69 -0.03 -24.05
C SER A 156 3.04 1.34 -23.75
N PRO A 157 1.93 1.71 -24.40
CA PRO A 157 1.32 3.04 -24.17
C PRO A 157 0.80 3.24 -22.74
N ASP A 158 0.28 2.18 -22.13
CA ASP A 158 -0.13 2.14 -20.72
C ASP A 158 1.05 2.01 -19.75
N ARG A 159 2.28 1.89 -20.27
CA ARG A 159 3.53 1.86 -19.52
C ARG A 159 3.76 0.61 -18.66
N SER A 160 2.85 -0.37 -18.74
CA SER A 160 2.89 -1.61 -17.96
C SER A 160 3.88 -2.64 -18.50
N VAL A 161 4.33 -2.52 -19.76
CA VAL A 161 5.30 -3.42 -20.38
C VAL A 161 6.48 -2.63 -20.92
N MET A 162 7.68 -3.09 -20.57
CA MET A 162 8.93 -2.62 -21.16
C MET A 162 9.68 -3.79 -21.78
N VAL A 163 10.23 -3.58 -22.96
CA VAL A 163 11.06 -4.56 -23.67
C VAL A 163 12.42 -3.94 -23.96
N ASP A 164 13.46 -4.50 -23.36
CA ASP A 164 14.85 -4.13 -23.56
C ASP A 164 15.50 -5.07 -24.56
N VAL A 165 15.94 -4.51 -25.69
CA VAL A 165 16.61 -5.21 -26.78
C VAL A 165 18.08 -4.83 -26.81
N PRO A 166 19.00 -5.72 -26.41
CA PRO A 166 20.44 -5.46 -26.46
C PRO A 166 20.98 -5.22 -27.88
N ALA A 167 22.14 -4.58 -27.96
CA ALA A 167 22.87 -4.44 -29.22
C ALA A 167 23.27 -5.80 -29.82
N GLY A 168 23.04 -5.95 -31.13
CA GLY A 168 23.31 -7.18 -31.86
C GLY A 168 22.29 -8.28 -31.62
N SER A 169 21.09 -7.95 -31.10
CA SER A 169 19.97 -8.91 -31.01
C SER A 169 19.33 -9.22 -32.36
N VAL A 170 19.63 -8.48 -33.43
CA VAL A 170 19.10 -8.72 -34.79
C VAL A 170 20.21 -8.64 -35.83
N ALA A 171 20.11 -9.45 -36.89
CA ALA A 171 21.08 -9.49 -37.99
C ALA A 171 20.92 -8.32 -38.98
N SER A 172 19.70 -7.81 -39.14
CA SER A 172 19.35 -6.77 -40.10
C SER A 172 18.33 -5.79 -39.47
N GLY A 173 18.21 -4.61 -40.08
CA GLY A 173 17.22 -3.63 -39.66
C GLY A 173 15.81 -4.20 -39.75
N SER A 174 15.05 -4.11 -38.67
CA SER A 174 13.68 -4.63 -38.59
C SER A 174 12.81 -3.73 -37.71
N LYS A 175 11.55 -4.11 -37.51
CA LYS A 175 10.60 -3.38 -36.67
C LYS A 175 10.04 -4.32 -35.62
N LEU A 176 10.27 -4.00 -34.34
CA LEU A 176 9.61 -4.69 -33.24
C LEU A 176 8.22 -4.08 -33.05
N ILE A 177 7.19 -4.90 -33.13
CA ILE A 177 5.80 -4.51 -32.98
C ILE A 177 5.27 -5.11 -31.68
N TYR A 178 4.76 -4.24 -30.81
CA TYR A 178 3.97 -4.59 -29.63
C TYR A 178 2.49 -4.40 -29.92
N ARG A 179 1.68 -5.38 -29.50
CA ARG A 179 0.22 -5.28 -29.53
C ARG A 179 -0.38 -5.85 -28.24
N SER A 180 -1.16 -5.04 -27.52
CA SER A 180 -1.93 -5.56 -26.38
C SER A 180 -3.02 -6.51 -26.86
N LEU A 181 -3.26 -7.60 -26.12
CA LEU A 181 -4.34 -8.54 -26.37
C LEU A 181 -5.50 -8.30 -25.40
N SER A 182 -6.72 -8.28 -25.92
CA SER A 182 -7.91 -8.33 -25.07
C SER A 182 -8.16 -9.74 -24.53
N SER A 183 -8.94 -9.88 -23.45
CA SER A 183 -9.21 -11.18 -22.84
C SER A 183 -9.80 -12.23 -23.80
N ALA A 184 -10.49 -11.80 -24.87
CA ALA A 184 -11.06 -12.70 -25.88
C ALA A 184 -10.02 -13.21 -26.89
N GLU A 185 -8.88 -12.52 -27.04
CA GLU A 185 -7.79 -12.88 -27.95
C GLU A 185 -6.72 -13.73 -27.26
N ILE A 186 -6.74 -13.84 -25.93
CA ILE A 186 -5.78 -14.63 -25.17
C ILE A 186 -6.12 -16.13 -25.38
N PRO A 187 -5.19 -16.95 -25.89
CA PRO A 187 -5.39 -18.40 -25.95
C PRO A 187 -5.70 -18.98 -24.58
N ALA A 188 -6.54 -20.02 -24.53
CA ALA A 188 -6.93 -20.64 -23.27
C ALA A 188 -5.69 -21.09 -22.47
N LEU A 189 -5.58 -20.65 -21.22
CA LEU A 189 -4.45 -20.98 -20.35
C LEU A 189 -4.60 -22.40 -19.79
N PRO A 190 -3.50 -23.17 -19.67
CA PRO A 190 -3.54 -24.48 -19.02
C PRO A 190 -3.78 -24.31 -17.51
N PRO A 191 -4.56 -25.20 -16.86
CA PRO A 191 -4.58 -25.29 -15.40
C PRO A 191 -3.15 -25.54 -14.85
N PRO A 192 -2.78 -25.00 -13.68
CA PRO A 192 -3.57 -24.19 -12.74
C PRO A 192 -3.42 -22.67 -12.96
N PHE A 193 -3.17 -22.20 -14.19
CA PHE A 193 -2.83 -20.80 -14.43
C PHE A 193 -4.03 -19.92 -14.77
N ARG A 194 -4.02 -18.71 -14.24
CA ARG A 194 -4.98 -17.64 -14.55
C ARG A 194 -4.33 -16.41 -15.15
N SER A 195 -5.04 -15.77 -16.08
CA SER A 195 -4.58 -14.51 -16.68
C SER A 195 -4.73 -13.35 -15.71
N THR A 196 -3.71 -12.49 -15.65
CA THR A 196 -3.78 -11.17 -14.99
C THR A 196 -4.46 -10.11 -15.85
N GLY A 197 -4.82 -10.45 -17.09
CA GLY A 197 -5.26 -9.50 -18.11
C GLY A 197 -4.11 -8.77 -18.81
N LYS A 198 -2.86 -8.99 -18.41
CA LYS A 198 -1.66 -8.45 -19.08
C LYS A 198 -1.13 -9.48 -20.06
N ALA A 199 -1.64 -9.43 -21.29
CA ALA A 199 -1.17 -10.25 -22.40
C ALA A 199 -0.90 -9.38 -23.62
N PHE A 200 0.13 -9.71 -24.38
CA PHE A 200 0.56 -8.95 -25.54
C PHE A 200 1.30 -9.83 -26.53
N ASP A 201 1.30 -9.40 -27.78
CA ASP A 201 1.94 -10.05 -28.91
C ASP A 201 3.15 -9.22 -29.35
N LEU A 202 4.32 -9.85 -29.39
CA LEU A 202 5.54 -9.27 -29.92
C LEU A 202 5.86 -9.94 -31.25
N THR A 203 6.03 -9.14 -32.31
CA THR A 203 6.41 -9.62 -33.64
C THR A 203 7.48 -8.75 -34.26
N ALA A 204 8.34 -9.36 -35.08
CA ALA A 204 9.30 -8.66 -35.92
C ALA A 204 9.59 -9.50 -37.16
N ASP A 205 9.96 -8.84 -38.26
CA ASP A 205 10.36 -9.48 -39.51
C ASP A 205 11.84 -9.94 -39.45
N THR A 206 12.25 -10.50 -38.32
CA THR A 206 13.61 -11.01 -38.07
C THR A 206 13.61 -11.94 -36.87
N THR A 207 14.61 -12.80 -36.77
CA THR A 207 14.82 -13.66 -35.59
C THR A 207 15.78 -12.99 -34.61
N LEU A 208 15.61 -13.30 -33.33
CA LEU A 208 16.51 -12.81 -32.30
C LEU A 208 17.81 -13.62 -32.28
N LEU A 209 18.95 -12.93 -32.35
CA LEU A 209 20.29 -13.53 -32.19
C LEU A 209 20.75 -13.59 -30.73
N LYS A 210 20.16 -12.75 -29.88
CA LYS A 210 20.44 -12.68 -28.44
C LYS A 210 19.12 -12.51 -27.68
N PRO A 211 19.02 -13.07 -26.46
CA PRO A 211 17.83 -12.89 -25.63
C PRO A 211 17.56 -11.42 -25.33
N ILE A 212 16.28 -11.05 -25.36
CA ILE A 212 15.77 -9.75 -24.93
C ILE A 212 15.18 -9.86 -23.52
N THR A 213 15.02 -8.74 -22.83
CA THR A 213 14.42 -8.72 -21.48
C THR A 213 13.05 -8.07 -21.54
N ILE A 214 12.04 -8.76 -21.03
CA ILE A 214 10.68 -8.25 -20.88
C ILE A 214 10.45 -7.97 -19.40
N THR A 215 9.98 -6.76 -19.11
CA THR A 215 9.56 -6.32 -17.78
C THR A 215 8.07 -6.00 -17.83
N VAL A 216 7.29 -6.59 -16.93
CA VAL A 216 5.85 -6.36 -16.80
C VAL A 216 5.56 -5.83 -15.40
N GLU A 217 4.83 -4.73 -15.31
CA GLU A 217 4.36 -4.17 -14.04
C GLU A 217 3.35 -5.11 -13.37
N ILE A 218 3.55 -5.36 -12.08
CA ILE A 218 2.69 -6.14 -11.20
C ILE A 218 1.82 -5.14 -10.44
N SER A 219 0.51 -5.22 -10.65
CA SER A 219 -0.44 -4.44 -9.86
C SER A 219 -0.69 -5.10 -8.50
N GLY A 220 -1.15 -4.34 -7.49
CA GLY A 220 -1.57 -4.93 -6.22
C GLY A 220 -2.65 -6.03 -6.38
N ALA A 221 -3.46 -5.94 -7.44
CA ALA A 221 -4.43 -6.96 -7.82
C ALA A 221 -3.81 -8.30 -8.29
N ASP A 222 -2.59 -8.27 -8.81
CA ASP A 222 -1.86 -9.48 -9.22
C ASP A 222 -1.18 -10.11 -8.00
N ILE A 223 -0.61 -9.30 -7.11
CA ILE A 223 -0.04 -9.75 -5.83
C ILE A 223 -1.13 -10.44 -4.99
N LEU A 224 -2.33 -9.87 -4.96
CA LEU A 224 -3.51 -10.45 -4.32
C LEU A 224 -3.87 -11.83 -4.88
N LEU A 225 -3.91 -11.98 -6.22
CA LEU A 225 -4.18 -13.28 -6.85
C LEU A 225 -3.08 -14.29 -6.54
N ALA A 226 -1.84 -13.83 -6.49
CA ALA A 226 -0.68 -14.64 -6.18
C ALA A 226 -0.60 -15.02 -4.69
N GLN A 227 -1.54 -14.56 -3.86
CA GLN A 227 -1.55 -14.76 -2.41
C GLN A 227 -0.28 -14.24 -1.74
N GLU A 228 0.29 -13.14 -2.24
CA GLU A 228 1.55 -12.57 -1.75
C GLU A 228 2.74 -13.55 -1.84
N GLU A 229 2.66 -14.56 -2.72
CA GLU A 229 3.75 -15.48 -3.02
C GLU A 229 4.33 -15.18 -4.39
N GLU A 230 5.58 -14.74 -4.45
CA GLU A 230 6.27 -14.40 -5.69
C GLU A 230 6.31 -15.60 -6.65
N SER A 231 6.46 -16.81 -6.10
CA SER A 231 6.47 -18.08 -6.84
C SER A 231 5.16 -18.37 -7.58
N ASN A 232 4.06 -17.69 -7.22
CA ASN A 232 2.79 -17.83 -7.91
C ASN A 232 2.66 -16.89 -9.10
N ILE A 233 3.50 -15.86 -9.26
CA ILE A 233 3.50 -15.03 -10.47
C ILE A 233 4.48 -15.59 -11.50
N VAL A 234 3.95 -15.92 -12.67
CA VAL A 234 4.72 -16.55 -13.74
C VAL A 234 4.42 -15.88 -15.07
N MET A 235 5.45 -15.47 -15.80
CA MET A 235 5.32 -15.09 -17.20
C MET A 235 5.29 -16.35 -18.05
N GLN A 236 4.37 -16.41 -18.99
CA GLN A 236 4.25 -17.49 -19.95
C GLN A 236 4.31 -16.93 -21.37
N HIS A 237 4.75 -17.77 -22.29
CA HIS A 237 4.70 -17.49 -23.71
C HIS A 237 3.90 -18.56 -24.43
N HIS A 238 3.19 -18.18 -25.47
CA HIS A 238 2.42 -19.09 -26.31
C HIS A 238 3.04 -19.15 -27.69
N LEU A 239 3.70 -20.27 -27.97
CA LEU A 239 4.41 -20.55 -29.22
C LEU A 239 3.89 -21.86 -29.79
N GLU A 240 3.61 -21.89 -31.10
CA GLU A 240 3.17 -23.10 -31.83
C GLU A 240 1.89 -23.79 -31.28
N GLY A 241 1.09 -23.07 -30.47
CA GLY A 241 -0.16 -23.60 -29.92
C GLY A 241 -0.07 -24.01 -28.45
N ASP A 242 1.12 -23.98 -27.86
CA ASP A 242 1.36 -24.39 -26.48
C ASP A 242 1.85 -23.23 -25.60
N TRP A 243 1.36 -23.21 -24.36
CA TRP A 243 1.85 -22.31 -23.32
C TRP A 243 3.05 -22.92 -22.60
N THR A 244 4.14 -22.18 -22.53
CA THR A 244 5.35 -22.55 -21.80
C THR A 244 5.70 -21.48 -20.79
N GLN A 245 6.10 -21.90 -19.59
CA GLN A 245 6.52 -21.00 -18.53
C GLN A 245 7.92 -20.47 -18.80
N LEU A 246 8.10 -19.19 -18.51
CA LEU A 246 9.40 -18.54 -18.59
C LEU A 246 10.03 -18.44 -17.21
N ASP A 247 11.36 -18.42 -17.17
CA ASP A 247 12.10 -18.06 -15.96
C ASP A 247 11.74 -16.62 -15.57
N THR A 248 10.91 -16.49 -14.54
CA THR A 248 10.27 -15.24 -14.15
C THR A 248 10.85 -14.79 -12.83
N ARG A 249 11.54 -13.66 -12.83
CA ARG A 249 12.01 -12.98 -11.63
C ARG A 249 10.98 -11.95 -11.21
N VAL A 250 10.30 -12.24 -10.12
CA VAL A 250 9.27 -11.39 -9.52
C VAL A 250 9.93 -10.57 -8.43
N ASN A 251 9.55 -9.30 -8.32
CA ASN A 251 9.95 -8.45 -7.22
C ASN A 251 8.73 -7.61 -6.83
N PHE A 252 8.06 -7.99 -5.74
CA PHE A 252 6.88 -7.25 -5.26
C PHE A 252 7.23 -5.85 -4.79
N SER A 253 8.44 -5.66 -4.28
CA SER A 253 8.95 -4.33 -3.95
C SER A 253 8.96 -3.45 -5.18
N ALA A 254 9.47 -3.98 -6.26
CA ALA A 254 9.59 -3.29 -7.52
C ALA A 254 8.26 -3.13 -8.24
N ALA A 255 7.23 -3.87 -7.83
CA ALA A 255 6.00 -4.07 -8.59
C ALA A 255 6.29 -4.49 -10.03
N ILE A 256 7.28 -5.38 -10.26
CA ILE A 256 7.60 -5.89 -11.59
C ILE A 256 7.88 -7.39 -11.62
N ALA A 257 7.55 -8.02 -12.74
CA ALA A 257 8.00 -9.34 -13.14
C ALA A 257 8.91 -9.19 -14.37
N THR A 258 10.05 -9.85 -14.36
CA THR A 258 11.03 -9.82 -15.45
C THR A 258 11.33 -11.20 -15.97
N SER A 259 11.49 -11.31 -17.30
CA SER A 259 11.94 -12.55 -17.92
C SER A 259 12.83 -12.29 -19.13
N ARG A 260 13.75 -13.22 -19.40
CA ARG A 260 14.60 -13.22 -20.60
C ARG A 260 14.02 -14.18 -21.62
N VAL A 261 13.85 -13.72 -22.85
CA VAL A 261 13.24 -14.51 -23.93
C VAL A 261 14.12 -14.47 -25.17
N ASP A 262 14.21 -15.58 -25.88
CA ASP A 262 15.03 -15.78 -27.08
C ASP A 262 14.22 -15.85 -28.38
N HIS A 263 12.90 -15.83 -28.28
CA HIS A 263 11.98 -15.78 -29.41
C HIS A 263 10.85 -14.79 -29.15
N LEU A 264 10.18 -14.39 -30.24
CA LEU A 264 9.03 -13.48 -30.20
C LEU A 264 7.75 -14.30 -30.35
N SER A 265 6.74 -14.00 -29.55
CA SER A 265 5.46 -14.70 -29.52
C SER A 265 4.41 -13.87 -28.78
N ILE A 266 3.29 -14.52 -28.43
CA ILE A 266 2.38 -14.02 -27.42
C ILE A 266 3.00 -14.27 -26.05
N PHE A 267 2.92 -13.27 -25.17
CA PHE A 267 3.34 -13.32 -23.77
C PHE A 267 2.17 -12.95 -22.87
N ALA A 268 2.11 -13.56 -21.69
CA ALA A 268 1.15 -13.22 -20.66
C ALA A 268 1.78 -13.28 -19.27
N LEU A 269 1.45 -12.31 -18.41
CA LEU A 269 1.66 -12.44 -16.98
C LEU A 269 0.51 -13.24 -16.39
N THR A 270 0.83 -14.32 -15.70
CA THR A 270 -0.15 -15.26 -15.16
C THR A 270 0.08 -15.51 -13.68
N VAL A 271 -0.95 -16.02 -13.02
CA VAL A 271 -0.88 -16.47 -11.64
C VAL A 271 -1.16 -17.95 -11.57
N LYS A 272 -0.26 -18.70 -10.94
CA LYS A 272 -0.38 -20.11 -10.60
C LYS A 272 -1.27 -20.25 -9.38
N GLU A 273 -2.40 -20.95 -9.50
CA GLU A 273 -3.21 -21.27 -8.34
C GLU A 273 -2.57 -22.44 -7.56
N PRO A 274 -2.43 -22.34 -6.22
CA PRO A 274 -1.91 -23.44 -5.43
C PRO A 274 -2.88 -24.63 -5.45
N PRO A 275 -2.37 -25.89 -5.34
CA PRO A 275 -3.22 -27.07 -5.22
C PRO A 275 -4.19 -26.93 -4.02
N PRO A 276 -5.42 -27.48 -4.11
CA PRO A 276 -6.42 -27.39 -3.04
C PRO A 276 -5.89 -27.82 -1.66
N ASP A 277 -4.98 -28.80 -1.65
CA ASP A 277 -4.44 -29.42 -0.43
C ASP A 277 -3.30 -28.61 0.23
N GLN A 278 -2.70 -27.65 -0.47
CA GLN A 278 -1.69 -26.73 0.05
C GLN A 278 -2.30 -25.39 0.52
N MET A 279 -3.61 -25.21 0.37
CA MET A 279 -4.32 -24.07 0.91
C MET A 279 -4.42 -24.24 2.44
N THR A 280 -3.61 -23.49 3.19
CA THR A 280 -3.70 -23.48 4.65
C THR A 280 -5.11 -23.04 5.07
N PRO A 281 -5.73 -23.63 6.12
CA PRO A 281 -7.12 -23.33 6.50
C PRO A 281 -7.41 -21.84 6.78
N GLY A 282 -6.39 -21.01 7.01
CA GLY A 282 -6.52 -19.55 7.14
C GLY A 282 -6.43 -18.77 5.82
N SER A 283 -5.88 -19.35 4.75
CA SER A 283 -5.72 -18.72 3.42
C SER A 283 -6.87 -19.08 2.47
N THR A 284 -7.54 -20.22 2.67
CA THR A 284 -8.59 -20.73 1.78
C THR A 284 -9.95 -20.02 1.89
N VAL A 285 -10.30 -19.49 3.06
CA VAL A 285 -11.59 -18.80 3.26
C VAL A 285 -11.54 -17.37 2.68
N ALA A 286 -10.35 -16.77 2.63
CA ALA A 286 -10.12 -15.41 2.16
C ALA A 286 -10.35 -15.22 0.66
N ALA A 287 -10.05 -16.22 -0.17
CA ALA A 287 -10.23 -16.15 -1.62
C ALA A 287 -11.66 -16.49 -2.10
N THR A 288 -12.56 -16.89 -1.19
CA THR A 288 -13.83 -17.53 -1.57
C THR A 288 -15.10 -16.74 -1.21
N SER A 289 -15.05 -15.68 -0.42
CA SER A 289 -16.26 -14.89 -0.16
C SER A 289 -16.66 -14.10 -1.42
N GLU A 290 -17.94 -14.22 -1.79
CA GLU A 290 -18.51 -13.50 -2.95
C GLU A 290 -18.29 -11.98 -2.87
N PRO A 291 -18.46 -11.33 -1.69
CA PRO A 291 -18.21 -9.90 -1.57
C PRO A 291 -16.73 -9.56 -1.82
N TYR A 292 -15.79 -10.32 -1.28
CA TYR A 292 -14.37 -10.05 -1.52
C TYR A 292 -14.01 -10.11 -3.01
N ARG A 293 -14.52 -11.12 -3.74
CA ARG A 293 -14.34 -11.21 -5.19
C ARG A 293 -14.91 -10.01 -5.94
N LYS A 294 -16.10 -9.53 -5.57
CA LYS A 294 -16.70 -8.32 -6.15
C LYS A 294 -15.88 -7.08 -5.82
N GLY A 295 -15.40 -6.96 -4.58
CA GLY A 295 -14.53 -5.88 -4.13
C GLY A 295 -13.25 -5.80 -4.94
N VAL A 296 -12.58 -6.94 -5.16
CA VAL A 296 -11.38 -7.01 -6.02
C VAL A 296 -11.71 -6.60 -7.46
N ALA A 297 -12.84 -7.03 -8.01
CA ALA A 297 -13.26 -6.63 -9.35
C ALA A 297 -13.52 -5.12 -9.47
N HIS A 298 -14.19 -4.52 -8.49
CA HIS A 298 -14.40 -3.07 -8.42
C HIS A 298 -13.09 -2.30 -8.25
N TYR A 299 -12.18 -2.80 -7.40
CA TYR A 299 -10.85 -2.21 -7.19
C TYR A 299 -10.06 -2.15 -8.49
N ARG A 300 -10.03 -3.25 -9.27
CA ARG A 300 -9.39 -3.32 -10.59
C ARG A 300 -10.00 -2.35 -11.61
N ALA A 301 -11.30 -2.12 -11.51
CA ALA A 301 -12.00 -1.14 -12.34
C ALA A 301 -11.79 0.31 -11.89
N GLY A 302 -10.97 0.57 -10.86
CA GLY A 302 -10.77 1.90 -10.26
C GLY A 302 -11.98 2.42 -9.47
N LYS A 303 -13.00 1.58 -9.26
CA LYS A 303 -14.25 1.93 -8.55
C LYS A 303 -14.06 1.75 -7.04
N TYR A 304 -13.15 2.53 -6.46
CA TYR A 304 -12.69 2.31 -5.08
C TYR A 304 -13.79 2.37 -4.01
N ARG A 305 -14.81 3.22 -4.17
CA ARG A 305 -15.94 3.27 -3.21
C ARG A 305 -16.75 1.97 -3.21
N LEU A 306 -17.08 1.44 -4.40
CA LEU A 306 -17.77 0.15 -4.50
C LEU A 306 -16.89 -1.00 -4.00
N ALA A 307 -15.58 -0.92 -4.22
CA ALA A 307 -14.65 -1.90 -3.66
C ALA A 307 -14.68 -1.91 -2.13
N ILE A 308 -14.70 -0.73 -1.50
CA ILE A 308 -14.80 -0.59 -0.04
C ILE A 308 -16.09 -1.21 0.49
N ASP A 309 -17.24 -0.91 -0.14
CA ASP A 309 -18.53 -1.46 0.30
C ASP A 309 -18.55 -3.01 0.28
N GLU A 310 -17.95 -3.60 -0.75
CA GLU A 310 -17.84 -5.07 -0.87
C GLU A 310 -16.81 -5.66 0.10
N PHE A 311 -15.70 -4.96 0.38
CA PHE A 311 -14.75 -5.39 1.40
C PHE A 311 -15.33 -5.26 2.82
N ASP A 312 -16.14 -4.24 3.10
CA ASP A 312 -16.90 -4.13 4.36
C ASP A 312 -17.83 -5.33 4.55
N ALA A 313 -18.52 -5.75 3.48
CA ALA A 313 -19.35 -6.94 3.52
C ALA A 313 -18.52 -8.21 3.76
N ALA A 314 -17.34 -8.34 3.16
CA ALA A 314 -16.42 -9.45 3.42
C ALA A 314 -15.94 -9.48 4.89
N ILE A 315 -15.56 -8.33 5.45
CA ILE A 315 -15.11 -8.19 6.85
C ILE A 315 -16.25 -8.53 7.82
N LYS A 316 -17.49 -8.15 7.51
CA LYS A 316 -18.67 -8.53 8.31
C LYS A 316 -18.92 -10.04 8.31
N GLN A 317 -18.61 -10.73 7.21
CA GLN A 317 -18.75 -12.18 7.11
C GLN A 317 -17.65 -12.91 7.88
N ASP A 318 -16.40 -12.48 7.72
CA ASP A 318 -15.27 -13.02 8.46
C ASP A 318 -14.26 -11.91 8.81
N PRO A 319 -14.22 -11.45 10.07
CA PRO A 319 -13.34 -10.37 10.49
C PRO A 319 -11.90 -10.81 10.76
N ASN A 320 -11.57 -12.10 10.66
CA ASN A 320 -10.22 -12.62 10.95
C ASN A 320 -9.38 -12.84 9.70
N VAL A 321 -9.84 -12.32 8.55
CA VAL A 321 -9.13 -12.44 7.28
C VAL A 321 -8.31 -11.18 7.01
N ARG A 322 -6.98 -11.33 7.12
CA ARG A 322 -6.00 -10.25 6.87
C ARG A 322 -6.22 -9.56 5.52
N ASN A 323 -6.44 -10.34 4.46
CA ASN A 323 -6.54 -9.84 3.08
C ASN A 323 -7.70 -8.85 2.88
N TYR A 324 -8.78 -8.96 3.66
CA TYR A 324 -9.92 -8.07 3.53
C TYR A 324 -9.56 -6.65 3.97
N TYR A 325 -8.91 -6.52 5.12
CA TYR A 325 -8.41 -5.24 5.62
C TYR A 325 -7.32 -4.68 4.69
N TRP A 326 -6.36 -5.50 4.27
CA TRP A 326 -5.32 -5.05 3.33
C TRP A 326 -5.92 -4.49 2.03
N SER A 327 -6.89 -5.19 1.45
CA SER A 327 -7.55 -4.77 0.20
C SER A 327 -8.39 -3.51 0.37
N ARG A 328 -9.13 -3.40 1.50
CA ARG A 328 -9.87 -2.18 1.84
C ARG A 328 -8.94 -1.00 2.09
N GLY A 329 -7.81 -1.22 2.76
CA GLY A 329 -6.78 -0.23 2.98
C GLY A 329 -6.20 0.31 1.66
N ASN A 330 -5.92 -0.58 0.70
CA ASN A 330 -5.50 -0.18 -0.65
C ASN A 330 -6.59 0.64 -1.39
N ALA A 331 -7.87 0.29 -1.22
CA ALA A 331 -8.97 1.04 -1.81
C ALA A 331 -9.11 2.43 -1.20
N HIS A 332 -8.96 2.56 0.12
CA HIS A 332 -8.88 3.84 0.81
C HIS A 332 -7.67 4.66 0.37
N LEU A 333 -6.51 4.03 0.19
CA LEU A 333 -5.30 4.69 -0.31
C LEU A 333 -5.50 5.26 -1.73
N GLY A 334 -6.23 4.53 -2.59
CA GLY A 334 -6.63 4.99 -3.93
C GLY A 334 -7.54 6.22 -3.92
N LEU A 335 -8.33 6.39 -2.85
CA LEU A 335 -9.13 7.60 -2.59
C LEU A 335 -8.38 8.67 -1.80
N THR A 336 -7.13 8.42 -1.40
CA THR A 336 -6.36 9.30 -0.50
C THR A 336 -6.99 9.45 0.89
N ASN A 337 -7.80 8.48 1.31
CA ASN A 337 -8.31 8.35 2.68
C ASN A 337 -7.22 7.75 3.58
N LEU A 338 -6.18 8.54 3.89
CA LEU A 338 -4.98 8.07 4.56
C LEU A 338 -5.24 7.50 5.97
N PRO A 339 -6.06 8.14 6.84
CA PRO A 339 -6.34 7.60 8.18
C PRO A 339 -7.04 6.24 8.14
N GLU A 340 -8.00 6.05 7.25
CA GLU A 340 -8.72 4.79 7.07
C GLU A 340 -7.79 3.70 6.53
N ALA A 341 -6.93 4.03 5.54
CA ALA A 341 -5.93 3.10 5.03
C ALA A 341 -4.94 2.65 6.14
N ILE A 342 -4.49 3.57 6.99
CA ILE A 342 -3.63 3.27 8.14
C ILE A 342 -4.34 2.33 9.13
N ALA A 343 -5.62 2.57 9.43
CA ALA A 343 -6.40 1.74 10.33
C ALA A 343 -6.53 0.31 9.78
N ASP A 344 -6.78 0.18 8.48
CA ASP A 344 -6.89 -1.10 7.79
C ASP A 344 -5.57 -1.86 7.74
N TYR A 345 -4.45 -1.21 7.40
CA TYR A 345 -3.15 -1.87 7.45
C TYR A 345 -2.78 -2.27 8.88
N SER A 346 -3.20 -1.49 9.89
CA SER A 346 -2.99 -1.86 11.29
C SER A 346 -3.83 -3.07 11.72
N ALA A 347 -5.07 -3.18 11.25
CA ALA A 347 -5.89 -4.36 11.46
C ALA A 347 -5.29 -5.59 10.76
N ALA A 348 -4.82 -5.43 9.52
CA ALA A 348 -4.11 -6.48 8.77
C ALA A 348 -2.85 -6.95 9.51
N LEU A 349 -2.02 -6.03 10.03
CA LEU A 349 -0.84 -6.34 10.85
C LEU A 349 -1.18 -6.97 12.20
N GLY A 350 -2.38 -6.72 12.73
CA GLY A 350 -2.88 -7.41 13.92
C GLY A 350 -3.11 -8.91 13.68
N LEU A 351 -3.35 -9.30 12.43
CA LEU A 351 -3.56 -10.69 12.00
C LEU A 351 -2.28 -11.33 11.45
N ASP A 352 -1.40 -10.54 10.83
CA ASP A 352 -0.11 -10.98 10.26
C ASP A 352 1.02 -9.96 10.59
N PRO A 353 1.61 -10.04 11.79
CA PRO A 353 2.54 -9.02 12.28
C PRO A 353 3.93 -9.06 11.63
N GLU A 354 4.31 -10.18 10.99
CA GLU A 354 5.63 -10.37 10.37
C GLU A 354 5.63 -10.07 8.86
N ASN A 355 4.55 -9.44 8.35
CA ASN A 355 4.44 -9.12 6.94
C ASN A 355 5.18 -7.82 6.60
N ALA A 356 6.34 -7.95 5.95
CA ALA A 356 7.14 -6.81 5.51
C ALA A 356 6.37 -5.83 4.60
N THR A 357 5.51 -6.34 3.72
CA THR A 357 4.70 -5.52 2.79
C THR A 357 3.68 -4.67 3.52
N LEU A 358 3.00 -5.20 4.53
CA LEU A 358 2.04 -4.42 5.32
C LEU A 358 2.72 -3.31 6.12
N HIS A 359 3.90 -3.58 6.69
CA HIS A 359 4.72 -2.55 7.33
C HIS A 359 5.13 -1.48 6.32
N HIS A 360 5.62 -1.86 5.13
CA HIS A 360 5.95 -0.89 4.07
C HIS A 360 4.75 -0.03 3.67
N LEU A 361 3.59 -0.64 3.43
CA LEU A 361 2.38 0.08 3.02
C LEU A 361 1.91 1.06 4.09
N ARG A 362 1.89 0.64 5.36
CA ARG A 362 1.52 1.51 6.46
C ARG A 362 2.55 2.63 6.67
N GLY A 363 3.85 2.32 6.60
CA GLY A 363 4.93 3.30 6.69
C GLY A 363 4.89 4.35 5.57
N SER A 364 4.68 3.90 4.33
CA SER A 364 4.48 4.80 3.18
C SER A 364 3.24 5.68 3.33
N THR A 365 2.16 5.14 3.90
CA THR A 365 0.93 5.89 4.16
C THR A 365 1.13 6.91 5.28
N TYR A 366 1.82 6.56 6.36
CA TYR A 366 2.24 7.50 7.40
C TYR A 366 3.09 8.64 6.85
N ARG A 367 4.01 8.35 5.93
CA ARG A 367 4.80 9.39 5.26
C ARG A 367 3.91 10.37 4.49
N ARG A 368 2.91 9.88 3.75
CA ARG A 368 1.94 10.73 3.04
C ARG A 368 1.06 11.54 3.99
N ASP A 369 0.77 10.99 5.17
CA ASP A 369 -0.01 11.63 6.23
C ASP A 369 0.82 12.62 7.08
N GLY A 370 2.12 12.73 6.84
CA GLY A 370 3.03 13.60 7.59
C GLY A 370 3.52 13.02 8.93
N ARG A 371 3.18 11.77 9.24
CA ARG A 371 3.55 11.04 10.46
C ARG A 371 4.90 10.36 10.30
N PHE A 372 5.95 11.17 10.15
CA PHE A 372 7.28 10.70 9.75
C PHE A 372 7.96 9.73 10.73
N VAL A 373 7.67 9.81 12.02
CA VAL A 373 8.25 8.90 13.03
C VAL A 373 7.68 7.50 12.88
N GLU A 374 6.36 7.40 12.77
CA GLU A 374 5.68 6.13 12.52
C GLU A 374 6.07 5.55 11.15
N ALA A 375 6.24 6.41 10.15
CA ALA A 375 6.73 6.01 8.84
C ALA A 375 8.13 5.38 8.90
N LEU A 376 9.09 6.03 9.58
CA LEU A 376 10.43 5.47 9.74
C LEU A 376 10.39 4.12 10.47
N SER A 377 9.65 4.03 11.57
CA SER A 377 9.54 2.80 12.36
C SER A 377 9.00 1.62 11.54
N ASP A 378 7.96 1.85 10.74
CA ASP A 378 7.37 0.80 9.90
C ASP A 378 8.29 0.43 8.72
N LEU A 379 8.99 1.40 8.12
CA LEU A 379 9.94 1.13 7.05
C LEU A 379 11.19 0.37 7.54
N ASP A 380 11.67 0.68 8.75
CA ASP A 380 12.73 -0.07 9.40
C ASP A 380 12.33 -1.53 9.64
N GLU A 381 11.10 -1.76 10.11
CA GLU A 381 10.59 -3.09 10.36
C GLU A 381 10.39 -3.88 9.07
N ALA A 382 9.87 -3.24 8.01
CA ALA A 382 9.77 -3.86 6.68
C ALA A 382 11.15 -4.32 6.15
N ILE A 383 12.19 -3.50 6.32
CA ILE A 383 13.57 -3.83 5.92
C ILE A 383 14.17 -4.92 6.82
N ARG A 384 13.85 -4.92 8.12
CA ARG A 384 14.30 -5.96 9.05
C ARG A 384 13.72 -7.33 8.69
N LEU A 385 12.43 -7.36 8.35
CA LEU A 385 11.71 -8.58 7.93
C LEU A 385 12.13 -9.05 6.54
N ASN A 386 12.42 -8.12 5.63
CA ASN A 386 12.94 -8.43 4.31
C ASN A 386 14.11 -7.49 3.94
N SER A 387 15.34 -7.96 4.13
CA SER A 387 16.55 -7.18 3.88
C SER A 387 16.79 -6.83 2.41
N ASP A 388 16.07 -7.48 1.49
CA ASP A 388 16.17 -7.29 0.04
C ASP A 388 14.97 -6.48 -0.53
N TYR A 389 14.18 -5.84 0.36
CA TYR A 389 13.02 -5.02 -0.01
C TYR A 389 13.44 -3.66 -0.60
N ALA A 390 13.83 -3.64 -1.87
CA ALA A 390 14.33 -2.44 -2.57
C ALA A 390 13.43 -1.19 -2.43
N LEU A 391 12.10 -1.36 -2.55
CA LEU A 391 11.15 -0.25 -2.43
C LEU A 391 11.05 0.30 -1.01
N ALA A 392 11.22 -0.51 0.02
CA ALA A 392 11.25 -0.04 1.40
C ALA A 392 12.46 0.86 1.63
N TYR A 393 13.65 0.47 1.12
CA TYR A 393 14.82 1.35 1.09
C TYR A 393 14.56 2.64 0.30
N ASN A 394 14.03 2.56 -0.92
CA ASN A 394 13.72 3.76 -1.70
C ASN A 394 12.74 4.71 -0.96
N THR A 395 11.70 4.15 -0.32
CA THR A 395 10.70 4.93 0.41
C THR A 395 11.29 5.57 1.67
N ARG A 396 12.18 4.86 2.40
CA ARG A 396 12.89 5.39 3.56
C ARG A 396 13.94 6.43 3.14
N GLY A 397 14.60 6.24 2.01
CA GLY A 397 15.47 7.22 1.37
C GLY A 397 14.74 8.51 1.01
N ASP A 398 13.53 8.41 0.41
CA ASP A 398 12.64 9.55 0.13
C ASP A 398 12.21 10.28 1.42
N LEU A 399 11.98 9.54 2.51
CA LEU A 399 11.67 10.11 3.81
C LEU A 399 12.87 10.83 4.43
N TYR A 400 14.06 10.23 4.40
CA TYR A 400 15.29 10.90 4.84
C TYR A 400 15.60 12.15 4.01
N ALA A 401 15.37 12.12 2.69
CA ALA A 401 15.52 13.29 1.84
C ALA A 401 14.57 14.43 2.26
N LEU A 402 13.30 14.10 2.53
CA LEU A 402 12.31 15.06 3.04
C LEU A 402 12.74 15.67 4.38
N LEU A 403 13.35 14.87 5.25
CA LEU A 403 13.89 15.29 6.54
C LEU A 403 15.27 15.95 6.45
N LYS A 404 15.84 16.10 5.25
CA LYS A 404 17.19 16.65 4.98
C LYS A 404 18.32 15.87 5.68
N ILE A 405 18.15 14.56 5.80
CA ILE A 405 19.12 13.61 6.34
C ILE A 405 19.87 12.97 5.15
N GLU A 406 20.82 13.73 4.58
CA GLU A 406 21.40 13.42 3.27
C GLU A 406 22.21 12.12 3.22
N LYS A 407 22.96 11.81 4.29
CA LYS A 407 23.85 10.64 4.32
C LYS A 407 23.03 9.34 4.30
N GLU A 408 22.04 9.24 5.17
CA GLU A 408 21.16 8.07 5.30
C GLU A 408 20.27 7.94 4.05
N SER A 409 19.77 9.07 3.52
CA SER A 409 19.02 9.09 2.26
C SER A 409 19.82 8.49 1.10
N LYS A 410 21.07 8.95 0.90
CA LYS A 410 21.96 8.41 -0.12
C LYS A 410 22.23 6.91 0.07
N SER A 411 22.53 6.50 1.29
CA SER A 411 22.80 5.09 1.61
C SER A 411 21.62 4.19 1.24
N ASP A 412 20.39 4.63 1.53
CA ASP A 412 19.19 3.87 1.21
C ASP A 412 18.91 3.84 -0.30
N TYR A 413 19.14 4.93 -1.03
CA TYR A 413 19.04 4.92 -2.49
C TYR A 413 20.08 4.00 -3.14
N ASP A 414 21.33 4.04 -2.69
CA ASP A 414 22.38 3.15 -3.19
C ASP A 414 22.02 1.68 -2.95
N LYS A 415 21.47 1.37 -1.77
CA LYS A 415 20.99 0.02 -1.45
C LYS A 415 19.77 -0.39 -2.29
N ALA A 416 18.81 0.51 -2.51
CA ALA A 416 17.66 0.25 -3.37
C ALA A 416 18.09 -0.02 -4.82
N CYS A 417 19.00 0.79 -5.37
CA CYS A 417 19.59 0.62 -6.71
C CYS A 417 20.38 -0.70 -6.84
N LEU A 418 21.13 -1.08 -5.81
CA LEU A 418 21.86 -2.36 -5.78
C LEU A 418 20.91 -3.56 -5.82
N LEU A 419 19.79 -3.48 -5.10
CA LEU A 419 18.79 -4.55 -5.05
C LEU A 419 17.92 -4.58 -6.32
N ASP A 420 17.62 -3.41 -6.88
CA ASP A 420 16.84 -3.26 -8.09
C ASP A 420 17.24 -2.00 -8.86
N SER A 421 17.75 -2.23 -10.07
CA SER A 421 18.28 -1.19 -10.96
C SER A 421 17.28 -0.10 -11.35
N GLN A 422 15.97 -0.31 -11.20
CA GLN A 422 14.99 0.74 -11.50
C GLN A 422 15.07 1.91 -10.51
N TYR A 423 15.63 1.70 -9.31
CA TYR A 423 15.78 2.72 -8.28
C TYR A 423 17.11 3.49 -8.39
N CYS A 424 17.95 3.19 -9.39
CA CYS A 424 19.15 3.96 -9.66
C CYS A 424 18.75 5.35 -10.18
N ARG A 425 19.00 6.39 -9.37
CA ARG A 425 18.69 7.80 -9.68
C ARG A 425 19.93 8.59 -10.02
#